data_AF-A0AAU6TIK5-F1
#
_entry.id   AF-A0AAU6TIK5-F1
#
_cell.length_a   1.000
_cell.length_b   1.000
_cell.length_c   1.000
_cell.angle_alpha   90.00
_cell.angle_beta   90.00
_cell.angle_gamma   90.00
#
_symmetry.space_group_name_H-M   'P 1'
#
loop_
_entity.id
_entity.type
_entity.pdbx_description
1 polymer ?
#
loop_
_entity_poly.entity_id
_entity_poly.type
_entity_poly.pdbx_seq_one_letter_code
_entity_poly.pdbx_strand_id
1 'polypeptide(L)'
;MNKTLFRTLLISTLLSSTPSMAFIKIGGQSNQDLATLVGSGLLETKQHTTLINQVKNQLPISDQQAGGGIAALLALAENQLADQHQTELNGLIPNLEQLTQLGLSTTGLSPARMANLSDVTHVFNQLGLDANMIEQFTPIIIQYLTSQGAGSSLVGALQGLWK
;
A
#
# COMPACT_ATOMS: atom_id res chain seq x y z
N MET A 1 -4.72 -74.29 27.40
CA MET A 1 -3.28 -74.34 27.10
C MET A 1 -3.15 -74.51 25.60
N ASN A 2 -2.88 -73.42 24.89
CA ASN A 2 -2.68 -73.42 23.44
C ASN A 2 -1.83 -72.18 23.12
N LYS A 3 -0.58 -72.41 22.73
CA LYS A 3 0.43 -71.42 22.31
C LYS A 3 0.37 -71.27 20.79
N THR A 4 0.56 -70.04 20.27
CA THR A 4 1.40 -69.63 19.11
C THR A 4 1.03 -68.17 18.75
N LEU A 5 1.89 -67.17 19.01
CA LEU A 5 2.95 -66.62 18.15
C LEU A 5 2.47 -66.12 16.77
N PHE A 6 2.40 -64.80 16.59
CA PHE A 6 2.78 -64.14 15.34
C PHE A 6 3.34 -62.74 15.61
N ARG A 7 4.59 -62.52 15.17
CA ARG A 7 5.32 -61.25 15.15
C ARG A 7 4.96 -60.52 13.86
N THR A 8 4.63 -59.23 13.92
CA THR A 8 4.45 -58.36 12.75
C THR A 8 4.78 -56.93 13.19
N LEU A 9 5.97 -56.39 12.91
CA LEU A 9 6.48 -55.79 11.66
C LEU A 9 6.29 -54.25 11.66
N LEU A 10 7.40 -53.57 11.98
CA LEU A 10 7.98 -52.38 11.35
C LEU A 10 7.34 -50.96 11.42
N ILE A 11 8.31 -50.03 11.58
CA ILE A 11 8.40 -48.63 11.11
C ILE A 11 7.71 -47.58 11.99
N SER A 12 8.54 -46.84 12.72
CA SER A 12 8.27 -45.46 13.10
C SER A 12 9.57 -44.68 12.97
N THR A 13 9.78 -44.10 11.80
CA THR A 13 10.81 -43.10 11.51
C THR A 13 10.46 -41.82 12.28
N LEU A 14 11.37 -41.40 13.16
CA LEU A 14 11.26 -40.15 13.91
C LEU A 14 11.46 -38.96 12.96
N LEU A 15 10.46 -38.07 12.92
CA LEU A 15 10.53 -36.74 12.32
C LEU A 15 11.44 -35.86 13.17
N SER A 16 12.41 -35.17 12.57
CA SER A 16 12.89 -33.92 13.15
C SER A 16 13.44 -32.94 12.10
N SER A 17 12.86 -31.75 12.18
CA SER A 17 13.40 -30.45 11.76
C SER A 17 13.54 -30.20 10.26
N THR A 18 12.46 -29.71 9.67
CA THR A 18 12.58 -28.60 8.72
C THR A 18 12.14 -27.33 9.44
N PRO A 19 12.79 -26.17 9.24
CA PRO A 19 12.24 -24.91 9.70
C PRO A 19 10.92 -24.71 8.98
N SER A 20 9.83 -24.70 9.74
CA SER A 20 8.53 -24.24 9.27
C SER A 20 8.67 -22.77 8.87
N MET A 21 9.09 -22.51 7.64
CA MET A 21 8.72 -21.28 6.97
C MET A 21 7.20 -21.35 6.85
N ALA A 22 6.52 -20.62 7.72
CA ALA A 22 5.09 -20.38 7.64
C ALA A 22 4.83 -19.61 6.34
N PHE A 23 4.75 -20.36 5.23
CA PHE A 23 4.22 -19.88 3.98
C PHE A 23 2.78 -19.44 4.24
N ILE A 24 2.49 -18.20 3.87
CA ILE A 24 1.25 -17.50 4.19
C ILE A 24 0.03 -18.36 3.81
N LYS A 25 -0.70 -18.79 4.84
CA LYS A 25 -2.02 -19.39 4.70
C LYS A 25 -3.02 -18.28 4.42
N ILE A 26 -3.21 -17.98 3.13
CA ILE A 26 -4.29 -17.12 2.66
C ILE A 26 -5.61 -17.90 2.82
N GLY A 27 -6.32 -17.64 3.91
CA GLY A 27 -7.63 -18.24 4.15
C GLY A 27 -8.18 -17.91 5.53
N GLY A 28 -8.96 -16.84 5.63
CA GLY A 28 -9.73 -16.51 6.82
C GLY A 28 -10.24 -15.07 6.84
N GLN A 29 -11.55 -14.90 6.74
CA GLN A 29 -12.30 -13.65 6.76
C GLN A 29 -11.87 -12.68 7.88
N SER A 30 -11.37 -11.50 7.49
CA SER A 30 -11.42 -10.23 8.22
C SER A 30 -10.92 -9.10 7.32
N ASN A 31 -11.73 -8.05 7.07
CA ASN A 31 -11.27 -6.83 6.38
C ASN A 31 -10.12 -6.13 7.12
N GLN A 32 -9.96 -6.43 8.42
CA GLN A 32 -8.83 -6.00 9.22
C GLN A 32 -7.53 -6.71 8.86
N ASP A 33 -7.53 -7.97 8.43
CA ASP A 33 -6.32 -8.67 7.98
C ASP A 33 -5.85 -8.16 6.62
N LEU A 34 -6.76 -7.83 5.70
CA LEU A 34 -6.41 -7.11 4.47
C LEU A 34 -5.89 -5.71 4.77
N ALA A 35 -6.53 -4.95 5.68
CA ALA A 35 -6.02 -3.65 6.09
C ALA A 35 -4.67 -3.75 6.83
N THR A 36 -4.40 -4.85 7.53
CA THR A 36 -3.13 -5.12 8.21
C THR A 36 -2.07 -5.62 7.24
N LEU A 37 -2.43 -6.34 6.17
CA LEU A 37 -1.53 -6.76 5.09
C LEU A 37 -1.25 -5.61 4.10
N VAL A 38 -2.24 -4.77 3.82
CA VAL A 38 -2.12 -3.49 3.09
C VAL A 38 -1.26 -2.56 3.92
N GLY A 39 -1.61 -2.34 5.18
CA GLY A 39 -0.80 -1.60 6.15
C GLY A 39 0.62 -2.12 6.15
N SER A 40 0.85 -3.40 6.47
CA SER A 40 2.17 -4.03 6.53
C SER A 40 2.93 -4.02 5.21
N GLY A 41 2.27 -4.17 4.06
CA GLY A 41 2.87 -4.06 2.73
C GLY A 41 3.27 -2.62 2.39
N LEU A 42 2.49 -1.64 2.86
CA LEU A 42 2.88 -0.23 2.87
C LEU A 42 3.97 0.05 3.95
N LEU A 43 4.06 -0.75 5.03
CA LEU A 43 5.07 -0.60 6.08
C LEU A 43 6.41 -1.26 5.74
N GLU A 44 6.45 -2.21 4.81
CA GLU A 44 7.66 -2.96 4.44
C GLU A 44 8.68 -2.09 3.68
N THR A 45 8.24 -0.97 3.08
CA THR A 45 9.13 0.07 2.55
C THR A 45 9.28 1.19 3.58
N LYS A 46 10.45 1.30 4.23
CA LYS A 46 10.79 2.38 5.21
C LYS A 46 10.42 3.79 4.74
N GLN A 47 10.38 3.99 3.43
CA GLN A 47 10.08 5.24 2.74
C GLN A 47 8.59 5.62 2.80
N HIS A 48 7.69 4.64 2.68
CA HIS A 48 6.25 4.84 2.71
C HIS A 48 5.72 5.08 4.13
N THR A 49 6.34 4.43 5.13
CA THR A 49 6.07 4.67 6.55
C THR A 49 6.41 6.10 6.97
N THR A 50 7.43 6.74 6.38
CA THR A 50 7.78 8.13 6.68
C THR A 50 6.69 9.09 6.23
N LEU A 51 6.23 8.97 4.97
CA LEU A 51 5.17 9.82 4.43
C LEU A 51 3.85 9.64 5.21
N ILE A 52 3.44 8.38 5.45
CA ILE A 52 2.21 8.08 6.21
C ILE A 52 2.28 8.64 7.64
N ASN A 53 3.41 8.48 8.33
CA ASN A 53 3.59 9.05 9.67
C ASN A 53 3.61 10.59 9.67
N GLN A 54 4.19 11.23 8.65
CA GLN A 54 4.18 12.69 8.53
C GLN A 54 2.77 13.24 8.32
N VAL A 55 1.95 12.55 7.52
CA VAL A 55 0.54 12.92 7.33
C VAL A 55 -0.25 12.70 8.62
N LYS A 56 -0.10 11.56 9.30
CA LYS A 56 -0.80 11.24 10.56
C LYS A 56 -0.44 12.16 11.73
N ASN A 57 0.81 12.62 11.79
CA ASN A 57 1.22 13.57 12.82
C ASN A 57 0.59 14.95 12.63
N GLN A 58 0.13 15.26 11.41
CA GLN A 58 -0.53 16.53 11.09
C GLN A 58 -2.06 16.40 10.99
N LEU A 59 -2.56 15.21 10.70
CA LEU A 59 -3.97 14.92 10.48
C LEU A 59 -4.41 13.74 11.37
N PRO A 60 -5.49 13.86 12.16
CA PRO A 60 -6.00 12.77 12.99
C PRO A 60 -6.72 11.71 12.15
N ILE A 61 -5.96 10.99 11.32
CA ILE A 61 -6.45 9.97 10.38
C ILE A 61 -5.76 8.62 10.59
N SER A 62 -6.41 7.55 10.13
CA SER A 62 -5.88 6.19 10.14
C SER A 62 -4.81 5.95 9.05
N ASP A 63 -4.02 4.89 9.20
CA ASP A 63 -3.03 4.48 8.19
C ASP A 63 -3.68 4.17 6.84
N GLN A 64 -4.86 3.54 6.85
CA GLN A 64 -5.60 3.25 5.63
C GLN A 64 -6.06 4.53 4.92
N GLN A 65 -6.52 5.53 5.68
CA GLN A 65 -6.93 6.82 5.15
C GLN A 65 -5.74 7.59 4.56
N ALA A 66 -4.62 7.65 5.28
CA ALA A 66 -3.40 8.27 4.79
C ALA A 66 -2.89 7.57 3.53
N GLY A 67 -2.72 6.25 3.58
CA GLY A 67 -2.22 5.45 2.48
C GLY A 67 -3.14 5.49 1.25
N GLY A 68 -4.46 5.38 1.44
CA GLY A 68 -5.44 5.46 0.36
C GLY A 68 -5.56 6.86 -0.26
N GLY A 69 -5.47 7.92 0.54
CA GLY A 69 -5.47 9.30 0.04
C GLY A 69 -4.20 9.65 -0.74
N ILE A 70 -3.04 9.22 -0.25
CA ILE A 70 -1.76 9.32 -0.96
C ILE A 70 -1.81 8.51 -2.25
N ALA A 71 -2.26 7.25 -2.19
CA ALA A 71 -2.39 6.37 -3.35
C ALA A 71 -3.30 6.98 -4.43
N ALA A 72 -4.40 7.62 -4.05
CA ALA A 72 -5.28 8.30 -4.98
C ALA A 72 -4.59 9.47 -5.69
N LEU A 73 -3.92 10.35 -4.93
CA LEU A 73 -3.22 11.50 -5.49
C LEU A 73 -2.07 11.09 -6.41
N LEU A 74 -1.31 10.07 -6.00
CA LEU A 74 -0.22 9.51 -6.78
C LEU A 74 -0.72 8.77 -8.04
N ALA A 75 -1.81 8.00 -7.94
CA ALA A 75 -2.41 7.35 -9.10
C ALA A 75 -2.93 8.39 -10.11
N LEU A 76 -3.58 9.47 -9.64
CA LEU A 76 -3.96 10.58 -10.51
C LEU A 76 -2.73 11.19 -11.19
N ALA A 77 -1.66 11.41 -10.44
CA ALA A 77 -0.40 11.92 -10.99
C ALA A 77 0.18 10.98 -12.04
N GLU A 78 0.22 9.67 -11.80
CA GLU A 78 0.71 8.71 -12.79
C GLU A 78 -0.10 8.75 -14.10
N ASN A 79 -1.42 8.90 -14.04
CA ASN A 79 -2.25 8.94 -15.25
C ASN A 79 -2.17 10.27 -16.00
N GLN A 80 -1.91 11.38 -15.31
CA GLN A 80 -2.04 12.74 -15.88
C GLN A 80 -0.69 13.43 -16.15
N LEU A 81 0.40 12.96 -15.56
CA LEU A 81 1.73 13.48 -15.84
C LEU A 81 2.22 13.01 -17.21
N ALA A 82 3.13 13.75 -17.82
CA ALA A 82 3.85 13.31 -19.01
C ALA A 82 4.84 12.18 -18.67
N ASP A 83 5.16 11.31 -19.65
CA ASP A 83 6.04 10.14 -19.48
C ASP A 83 7.36 10.44 -18.75
N GLN A 84 7.96 11.62 -19.01
CA GLN A 84 9.20 12.04 -18.36
C GLN A 84 9.04 12.21 -16.84
N HIS A 85 7.95 12.84 -16.41
CA HIS A 85 7.63 13.04 -15.00
C HIS A 85 7.17 11.75 -14.33
N GLN A 86 6.47 10.87 -15.04
CA GLN A 86 6.10 9.54 -14.53
C GLN A 86 7.32 8.67 -14.26
N THR A 87 8.31 8.70 -15.17
CA THR A 87 9.58 7.97 -14.99
C THR A 87 10.34 8.47 -13.77
N GLU A 88 10.39 9.79 -13.59
CA GLU A 88 10.99 10.40 -12.41
C GLU A 88 10.24 10.01 -11.13
N LEU A 89 8.91 10.11 -11.12
CA LEU A 89 8.07 9.73 -9.98
C LEU A 89 8.25 8.26 -9.58
N ASN A 90 8.27 7.35 -10.56
CA ASN A 90 8.53 5.92 -10.36
C ASN A 90 9.97 5.64 -9.88
N GLY A 91 10.94 6.51 -10.22
CA GLY A 91 12.29 6.43 -9.69
C GLY A 91 12.40 6.87 -8.22
N LEU A 92 11.56 7.82 -7.80
CA LEU A 92 11.53 8.36 -6.44
C LEU A 92 10.74 7.48 -5.47
N ILE A 93 9.66 6.87 -5.96
CA ILE A 93 8.80 5.97 -5.20
C ILE A 93 8.91 4.57 -5.81
N PRO A 94 9.82 3.70 -5.30
CA PRO A 94 9.89 2.33 -5.76
C PRO A 94 8.55 1.62 -5.49
N ASN A 95 8.13 0.79 -6.44
CA ASN A 95 6.89 0.02 -6.33
C ASN A 95 5.62 0.90 -6.25
N LEU A 96 5.65 2.09 -6.86
CA LEU A 96 4.52 3.03 -6.91
C LEU A 96 3.21 2.38 -7.38
N GLU A 97 3.24 1.61 -8.47
CA GLU A 97 2.06 0.91 -9.00
C GLU A 97 1.42 -0.04 -7.97
N GLN A 98 2.25 -0.74 -7.19
CA GLN A 98 1.77 -1.65 -6.15
C GLN A 98 1.23 -0.86 -4.96
N LEU A 99 1.86 0.26 -4.59
CA LEU A 99 1.35 1.16 -3.56
C LEU A 99 -0.02 1.71 -3.96
N THR A 100 -0.17 2.21 -5.19
CA THR A 100 -1.42 2.80 -5.66
C THR A 100 -2.52 1.75 -5.75
N GLN A 101 -2.21 0.54 -6.25
CA GLN A 101 -3.15 -0.59 -6.21
C GLN A 101 -3.57 -0.96 -4.79
N LEU A 102 -2.61 -1.08 -3.87
CA LEU A 102 -2.86 -1.53 -2.52
C LEU A 102 -3.63 -0.48 -1.70
N GLY A 103 -3.28 0.81 -1.84
CA GLY A 103 -3.99 1.91 -1.18
C GLY A 103 -5.42 2.09 -1.70
N LEU A 104 -5.67 1.87 -2.99
CA LEU A 104 -7.00 1.95 -3.58
C LEU A 104 -7.82 0.66 -3.46
N SER A 105 -7.18 -0.48 -3.16
CA SER A 105 -7.85 -1.79 -3.05
C SER A 105 -9.06 -1.79 -2.11
N THR A 106 -9.00 -1.00 -1.05
CA THR A 106 -10.08 -0.87 -0.05
C THR A 106 -11.27 -0.06 -0.54
N THR A 107 -11.10 0.73 -1.60
CA THR A 107 -12.14 1.58 -2.20
C THR A 107 -12.80 0.96 -3.44
N GLY A 108 -12.31 -0.19 -3.91
CA GLY A 108 -12.80 -0.85 -5.12
C GLY A 108 -12.46 -0.12 -6.42
N LEU A 109 -11.65 0.94 -6.35
CA LEU A 109 -11.16 1.69 -7.50
C LEU A 109 -9.78 1.18 -7.89
N SER A 110 -9.48 1.21 -9.20
CA SER A 110 -8.16 0.88 -9.72
C SER A 110 -7.39 2.15 -10.06
N PRO A 111 -6.04 2.15 -9.97
CA PRO A 111 -5.22 3.31 -10.32
C PRO A 111 -5.49 3.84 -11.72
N ALA A 112 -5.76 2.96 -12.69
CA ALA A 112 -6.08 3.32 -14.08
C ALA A 112 -7.42 4.09 -14.25
N ARG A 113 -8.26 4.16 -13.20
CA ARG A 113 -9.50 4.94 -13.20
C ARG A 113 -9.31 6.37 -12.67
N MET A 114 -8.14 6.67 -12.13
CA MET A 114 -7.84 7.95 -11.50
C MET A 114 -7.49 8.98 -12.58
N ALA A 115 -8.51 9.58 -13.18
CA ALA A 115 -8.34 10.52 -14.28
C ALA A 115 -8.40 11.97 -13.81
N ASN A 116 -9.16 12.27 -12.75
CA ASN A 116 -9.35 13.66 -12.29
C ASN A 116 -9.35 13.76 -10.76
N LEU A 117 -9.27 15.00 -10.25
CA LEU A 117 -9.44 15.29 -8.82
C LEU A 117 -10.81 14.87 -8.28
N SER A 118 -11.84 14.78 -9.13
CA SER A 118 -13.13 14.22 -8.73
C SER A 118 -13.03 12.75 -8.31
N ASP A 119 -12.17 11.95 -8.97
CA ASP A 119 -11.95 10.55 -8.62
C ASP A 119 -11.20 10.45 -7.29
N VAL A 120 -10.21 11.31 -7.08
CA VAL A 120 -9.51 11.44 -5.79
C VAL A 120 -10.49 11.80 -4.68
N THR A 121 -11.36 12.77 -4.93
CA THR A 121 -12.39 13.19 -3.98
C THR A 121 -13.33 12.04 -3.65
N HIS A 122 -13.72 11.23 -4.64
CA HIS A 122 -14.52 10.04 -4.41
C HIS A 122 -13.80 9.01 -3.53
N VAL A 123 -12.51 8.74 -3.77
CA VAL A 123 -11.68 7.88 -2.89
C VAL A 123 -11.67 8.42 -1.46
N PHE A 124 -11.43 9.73 -1.28
CA PHE A 124 -11.41 10.36 0.04
C PHE A 124 -12.75 10.14 0.76
N ASN A 125 -13.88 10.42 0.10
CA ASN A 125 -15.20 10.20 0.68
C ASN A 125 -15.45 8.72 1.05
N GLN A 126 -15.02 7.77 0.21
CA GLN A 126 -15.13 6.33 0.50
C GLN A 126 -14.31 5.91 1.73
N LEU A 127 -13.17 6.58 1.97
CA LEU A 127 -12.33 6.39 3.16
C LEU A 127 -12.83 7.19 4.37
N GLY A 128 -13.93 7.92 4.25
CA GLY A 128 -14.45 8.80 5.30
C GLY A 128 -13.58 10.03 5.55
N LEU A 129 -12.84 10.49 4.53
CA LEU A 129 -12.05 11.72 4.53
C LEU A 129 -12.80 12.85 3.85
N ASP A 130 -12.64 14.05 4.38
CA ASP A 130 -13.14 15.27 3.73
C ASP A 130 -12.30 15.60 2.48
N ALA A 131 -12.97 16.04 1.41
CA ALA A 131 -12.32 16.48 0.18
C ALA A 131 -11.32 17.62 0.41
N ASN A 132 -11.61 18.51 1.38
CA ASN A 132 -10.73 19.61 1.78
C ASN A 132 -9.38 19.13 2.33
N MET A 133 -9.26 17.85 2.71
CA MET A 133 -7.98 17.30 3.15
C MET A 133 -7.01 17.10 1.99
N ILE A 134 -7.45 17.10 0.73
CA ILE A 134 -6.57 17.06 -0.44
C ILE A 134 -5.58 18.24 -0.42
N GLU A 135 -6.04 19.42 -0.01
CA GLU A 135 -5.22 20.63 0.13
C GLU A 135 -4.17 20.49 1.25
N GLN A 136 -4.41 19.60 2.22
CA GLN A 136 -3.49 19.32 3.32
C GLN A 136 -2.51 18.18 2.97
N PHE A 137 -2.95 17.18 2.19
CA PHE A 137 -2.10 16.08 1.73
C PHE A 137 -1.08 16.55 0.69
N THR A 138 -1.53 17.35 -0.28
CA THR A 138 -0.72 17.85 -1.39
C THR A 138 0.64 18.42 -0.94
N PRO A 139 0.71 19.43 -0.05
CA PRO A 139 2.00 19.99 0.36
C PRO A 139 2.88 18.99 1.11
N ILE A 140 2.30 18.02 1.84
CA ILE A 140 3.07 16.98 2.55
C ILE A 140 3.70 16.01 1.55
N ILE A 141 2.95 15.59 0.52
CA ILE A 141 3.46 14.71 -0.54
C ILE A 141 4.53 15.42 -1.36
N ILE A 142 4.31 16.69 -1.73
CA ILE A 142 5.32 17.51 -2.44
C ILE A 142 6.60 17.64 -1.60
N GLN A 143 6.48 17.92 -0.30
CA GLN A 143 7.62 18.05 0.59
C GLN A 143 8.43 16.75 0.67
N TYR A 144 7.73 15.61 0.77
CA TYR A 144 8.36 14.30 0.76
C TYR A 144 9.08 14.03 -0.56
N LEU A 145 8.41 14.19 -1.70
CA LEU A 145 9.00 14.00 -3.04
C LEU A 145 10.22 14.90 -3.24
N THR A 146 10.15 16.16 -2.82
CA THR A 146 11.28 17.09 -2.87
C THR A 146 12.45 16.61 -2.01
N SER A 147 12.19 16.10 -0.81
CA SER A 147 13.23 15.48 0.03
C SER A 147 13.83 14.21 -0.57
N GLN A 148 13.08 13.49 -1.41
CA GLN A 148 13.56 12.33 -2.15
C GLN A 148 14.37 12.70 -3.41
N GLY A 149 14.39 13.98 -3.78
CA GLY A 149 15.12 14.48 -4.95
C GLY A 149 14.26 14.79 -6.17
N ALA A 150 12.94 14.97 -6.01
CA ALA A 150 12.08 15.45 -7.09
C ALA A 150 12.56 16.79 -7.65
N GLY A 151 12.66 16.86 -8.98
CA GLY A 151 12.96 18.07 -9.71
C GLY A 151 11.83 19.09 -9.64
N SER A 152 12.18 20.37 -9.82
CA SER A 152 11.23 21.47 -9.82
C SER A 152 10.15 21.34 -10.91
N SER A 153 10.46 20.72 -12.05
CA SER A 153 9.51 20.44 -13.13
C SER A 153 8.43 19.45 -12.70
N LEU A 154 8.81 18.33 -12.08
CA LEU A 154 7.86 17.34 -11.53
C LEU A 154 7.01 17.97 -10.43
N VAL A 155 7.64 18.67 -9.48
CA VAL A 155 6.94 19.36 -8.39
C VAL A 155 5.92 20.37 -8.93
N GLY A 156 6.31 21.18 -9.92
CA GLY A 156 5.41 22.13 -10.56
C GLY A 156 4.24 21.47 -11.28
N ALA A 157 4.48 20.33 -11.96
CA ALA A 157 3.44 19.57 -12.62
C ALA A 157 2.43 18.96 -11.63
N LEU A 158 2.92 18.38 -10.52
CA LEU A 158 2.09 17.85 -9.45
C LEU A 158 1.25 18.94 -8.78
N GLN A 159 1.85 20.10 -8.49
CA GLN A 159 1.12 21.25 -7.96
C GLN A 159 0.08 21.80 -8.94
N GLY A 160 0.34 21.76 -10.24
CA GLY A 160 -0.65 22.15 -11.26
C GLY A 160 -1.81 21.16 -11.35
N LEU A 161 -1.55 19.88 -11.10
CA LEU A 161 -2.54 18.81 -11.19
C LEU A 161 -3.47 18.75 -9.97
N TRP A 162 -2.97 19.11 -8.79
CA TRP A 162 -3.71 19.02 -7.52
C TRP A 162 -4.31 20.35 -7.04
N LYS A 163 -4.32 21.38 -7.90
CA LYS A 163 -5.04 22.64 -7.69
C LYS A 163 -6.47 22.55 -8.20
#